data_AF-A0A7L2N4Q7-F1
#
_entry.id   AF-A0A7L2N4Q7-F1
#
_cell.length_a   1.000
_cell.length_b   1.000
_cell.length_c   1.000
_cell.angle_alpha   90.00
_cell.angle_beta   90.00
_cell.angle_gamma   90.00
#
_symmetry.space_group_name_H-M   'P 1'
#
loop_
_entity.id
_entity.type
_entity.pdbx_description
1 polymer ?
#
loop_
_entity_poly.entity_id
_entity_poly.type
_entity_poly.pdbx_seq_one_letter_code
_entity_poly.pdbx_strand_id
1 'polypeptide(L)'
;MRLHHPDWPLPRPDAIHHIVEDFLTDWTAPNAHILPLRRFLENCLSTDLRNFFAESCFLFAFTHQKLPPSCQQGYVRMQGLVGSQELRQHAVQAGLLQDYT
;
A
#
# COMPACT_ATOMS: atom_id res chain seq x y z
N MET A 1 27.29 4.95 47.45
CA MET A 1 27.24 3.74 46.59
C MET A 1 27.17 2.53 47.50
N ARG A 2 26.12 1.69 47.38
CA ARG A 2 25.96 0.50 48.22
C ARG A 2 27.09 -0.50 47.91
N LEU A 3 27.69 -1.07 48.96
CA LEU A 3 28.72 -2.10 48.89
C LEU A 3 28.07 -3.41 48.42
N HIS A 4 28.72 -4.13 47.50
CA HIS A 4 28.22 -5.40 46.97
C HIS A 4 28.50 -6.55 47.94
N HIS A 5 27.70 -7.61 47.86
CA HIS A 5 27.97 -8.86 48.56
C HIS A 5 29.25 -9.52 47.99
N PRO A 6 30.14 -10.07 48.83
CA PRO A 6 31.42 -10.65 48.39
C PRO A 6 31.27 -11.79 47.37
N ASP A 7 30.17 -12.53 47.39
CA ASP A 7 29.92 -13.69 46.52
C ASP A 7 29.30 -13.33 45.15
N TRP A 8 29.50 -12.12 44.63
CA TRP A 8 28.90 -11.74 43.35
C TRP A 8 29.68 -12.35 42.18
N PRO A 9 29.06 -13.20 41.34
CA PRO A 9 29.78 -14.03 40.37
C PRO A 9 30.22 -13.30 39.10
N LEU A 10 29.89 -12.01 38.94
CA LEU A 10 30.13 -11.27 37.70
C LEU A 10 31.01 -10.03 37.93
N PRO A 11 31.88 -9.67 36.97
CA PRO A 11 32.68 -8.44 37.06
C PRO A 11 31.79 -7.20 37.07
N ARG A 12 32.26 -6.14 37.74
CA ARG A 12 31.56 -4.85 37.76
C ARG A 12 31.67 -4.21 36.37
N PRO A 13 30.56 -3.72 35.79
CA PRO A 13 30.62 -2.99 34.53
C PRO A 13 31.31 -1.62 34.74
N ASP A 14 32.23 -1.26 33.83
CA ASP A 14 32.91 0.04 33.83
C ASP A 14 32.01 1.19 33.34
N ALA A 15 30.92 0.87 32.64
CA ALA A 15 29.93 1.82 32.16
C ALA A 15 28.51 1.23 32.20
N ILE A 16 27.53 2.06 32.52
CA ILE A 16 26.10 1.72 32.41
C ILE A 16 25.60 2.28 31.09
N HIS A 17 25.28 1.41 30.13
CA HIS A 17 24.60 1.82 28.91
C HIS A 17 23.09 1.86 29.18
N HIS A 18 22.56 3.05 29.43
CA HIS A 18 21.12 3.27 29.55
C HIS A 18 20.53 3.45 28.14
N ILE A 19 19.91 2.40 27.61
CA ILE A 19 19.10 2.51 26.40
C ILE A 19 17.78 3.15 26.83
N VAL A 20 17.59 4.42 26.51
CA VAL A 20 16.24 4.99 26.48
C VAL A 20 15.64 4.42 25.21
N GLU A 21 14.92 3.31 25.30
CA GLU A 21 14.17 2.79 24.17
C GLU A 21 13.30 3.93 23.63
N ASP A 22 13.60 4.36 22.39
CA ASP A 22 12.78 5.28 21.63
C ASP A 22 11.54 4.50 21.17
N PHE A 23 10.64 4.24 22.13
CA PHE A 23 9.33 3.67 21.87
C PHE A 23 8.43 4.71 21.22
N LEU A 24 8.79 5.15 20.01
CA LEU A 24 7.79 5.58 19.06
C LEU A 24 7.02 4.32 18.63
N THR A 25 6.11 3.87 19.50
CA THR A 25 5.17 2.80 19.19
C THR A 25 4.27 3.32 18.09
N ASP A 26 4.65 3.03 16.85
CA ASP A 26 3.81 3.30 15.70
C ASP A 26 2.68 2.27 15.70
N TRP A 27 1.45 2.75 15.84
CA TRP A 27 0.23 1.92 15.87
C TRP A 27 -0.14 1.42 14.46
N THR A 28 0.86 1.13 13.64
CA THR A 28 0.71 0.59 12.29
C THR A 28 0.68 -0.93 12.27
N ALA A 29 0.84 -1.63 13.41
CA ALA A 29 0.87 -3.09 13.50
C ALA A 29 -0.26 -3.81 12.70
N PRO A 30 -1.52 -3.35 12.71
CA PRO A 30 -2.56 -3.97 11.88
C PRO A 30 -2.32 -3.84 10.37
N ASN A 31 -1.72 -2.73 9.93
CA ASN A 31 -1.46 -2.43 8.52
C ASN A 31 -0.05 -2.83 8.05
N ALA A 32 0.87 -3.05 8.98
CA ALA A 32 2.28 -3.38 8.71
C ALA A 32 2.43 -4.63 7.83
N HIS A 33 1.47 -5.56 7.92
CA HIS A 33 1.46 -6.79 7.15
C HIS A 33 0.88 -6.65 5.73
N ILE A 34 0.17 -5.56 5.41
CA ILE A 34 -0.50 -5.42 4.10
C ILE A 34 0.50 -5.46 2.96
N LEU A 35 1.61 -4.74 3.07
CA LEU A 35 2.62 -4.69 2.01
C LEU A 35 3.39 -6.02 1.88
N PRO A 36 3.93 -6.63 2.97
CA PRO A 36 4.54 -7.96 2.90
C PRO A 36 3.60 -9.03 2.34
N LEU A 37 2.34 -9.05 2.78
CA LEU A 37 1.35 -10.02 2.32
C LEU A 37 1.05 -9.84 0.83
N ARG A 38 0.82 -8.60 0.37
CA ARG A 38 0.62 -8.32 -1.05
C ARG A 38 1.82 -8.79 -1.87
N ARG A 39 3.05 -8.47 -1.44
CA ARG A 39 4.28 -8.88 -2.14
C ARG A 39 4.44 -10.40 -2.20
N PHE A 40 4.13 -11.09 -1.11
CA PHE A 40 4.12 -12.55 -1.08
C PHE A 40 3.14 -13.12 -2.12
N LEU A 41 1.90 -12.62 -2.15
CA LEU A 41 0.88 -13.07 -3.11
C LEU A 41 1.24 -12.72 -4.56
N GLU A 42 1.75 -11.52 -4.81
CA GLU A 42 2.23 -11.10 -6.14
C GLU A 42 3.33 -12.03 -6.66
N ASN A 43 4.27 -12.44 -5.80
CA ASN A 43 5.32 -13.40 -6.14
C ASN A 43 4.75 -14.79 -6.44
N CYS A 44 3.84 -15.30 -5.60
CA CYS A 44 3.21 -16.61 -5.81
C CYS A 44 2.37 -16.66 -7.10
N LEU A 45 1.67 -15.58 -7.43
CA LEU A 45 0.76 -15.51 -8.58
C LEU A 45 1.41 -14.93 -9.84
N SER A 46 2.65 -14.43 -9.74
CA SER A 46 3.37 -13.72 -10.81
C SER A 46 2.49 -12.63 -11.47
N THR A 47 1.74 -11.90 -10.65
CA THR A 47 0.72 -10.93 -11.10
C THR A 47 0.72 -9.73 -10.17
N ASP A 48 0.66 -8.52 -10.72
CA ASP A 48 0.55 -7.29 -9.93
C ASP A 48 -0.87 -7.14 -9.34
N LEU A 49 -0.97 -7.02 -8.02
CA LEU A 49 -2.24 -6.95 -7.28
C LEU A 49 -2.59 -5.53 -6.83
N ARG A 50 -1.86 -4.51 -7.31
CA ARG A 50 -2.14 -3.12 -6.98
C ARG A 50 -3.38 -2.61 -7.72
N ASN A 51 -3.97 -1.56 -7.18
CA ASN A 51 -4.99 -0.78 -7.87
C ASN A 51 -4.31 0.35 -8.64
N PHE A 52 -4.79 0.58 -9.87
CA PHE A 52 -4.24 1.58 -10.78
C PHE A 52 -5.35 2.50 -11.26
N PHE A 53 -4.98 3.75 -11.56
CA PHE A 53 -5.87 4.70 -12.20
C PHE A 53 -6.09 4.32 -13.68
N ALA A 54 -7.17 4.85 -14.25
CA ALA A 54 -7.56 4.58 -15.64
C ALA A 54 -6.43 4.92 -16.64
N GLU A 55 -5.70 6.00 -16.41
CA GLU A 55 -4.56 6.41 -17.25
C GLU A 55 -3.43 5.37 -17.24
N SER A 56 -3.06 4.86 -16.06
CA SER A 56 -2.04 3.81 -15.96
C SER A 56 -2.52 2.51 -16.60
N CYS A 57 -3.78 2.13 -16.39
CA CYS A 57 -4.37 0.95 -17.04
C CYS A 57 -4.41 1.08 -18.56
N PHE A 58 -4.70 2.28 -19.10
CA PHE A 58 -4.63 2.58 -20.52
C PHE A 58 -3.21 2.33 -21.04
N LEU A 59 -2.19 2.90 -20.40
CA LEU A 59 -0.80 2.67 -20.79
C LEU A 59 -0.41 1.19 -20.75
N PHE A 60 -0.81 0.47 -19.70
CA PHE A 60 -0.52 -0.95 -19.56
C PHE A 60 -1.18 -1.79 -20.65
N ALA A 61 -2.37 -1.40 -21.12
CA ALA A 61 -3.07 -2.11 -22.18
C ALA A 61 -2.29 -2.11 -23.51
N PHE A 62 -1.42 -1.12 -23.73
CA PHE A 62 -0.58 -1.03 -24.93
C PHE A 62 0.85 -1.56 -24.74
N THR A 63 1.31 -1.67 -23.50
CA THR A 63 2.73 -1.94 -23.20
C THR A 63 2.99 -3.31 -22.57
N HIS A 64 1.96 -3.95 -22.01
CA HIS A 64 2.09 -5.21 -21.29
C HIS A 64 1.24 -6.31 -21.93
N GLN A 65 1.77 -7.53 -22.00
CA GLN A 65 1.03 -8.70 -22.51
C GLN A 65 -0.09 -9.13 -21.56
N LYS A 66 0.08 -8.91 -20.24
CA LYS A 66 -0.89 -9.25 -19.20
C LYS A 66 -1.19 -8.02 -18.36
N LEU A 67 -2.47 -7.68 -18.29
CA LEU A 67 -2.95 -6.57 -17.48
C LEU A 67 -3.18 -6.99 -16.02
N PRO A 68 -2.91 -6.11 -15.03
CA PRO A 68 -3.29 -6.34 -13.64
C PRO A 68 -4.80 -6.63 -13.50
N PRO A 69 -5.23 -7.49 -12.57
CA PRO A 69 -6.64 -7.83 -12.38
C PRO A 69 -7.53 -6.61 -12.11
N SER A 70 -7.02 -5.61 -11.38
CA SER A 70 -7.72 -4.34 -11.12
C SER A 70 -8.06 -3.59 -12.40
N CYS A 71 -7.12 -3.51 -13.35
CA CYS A 71 -7.35 -2.91 -14.66
C CYS A 71 -8.34 -3.72 -15.52
N GLN A 72 -8.26 -5.05 -15.46
CA GLN A 72 -9.18 -5.91 -16.21
C GLN A 72 -10.62 -5.80 -15.69
N GLN A 73 -10.79 -5.79 -14.37
CA GLN A 73 -12.11 -5.74 -13.73
C GLN A 73 -12.71 -4.34 -13.82
N GLY A 74 -11.90 -3.29 -13.67
CA GLY A 74 -12.35 -1.90 -13.75
C GLY A 74 -12.30 -1.34 -15.18
N TYR A 75 -11.11 -0.89 -15.59
CA TYR A 75 -10.90 -0.11 -16.81
C TYR A 75 -11.38 -0.83 -18.09
N VAL A 76 -10.95 -2.07 -18.31
CA VAL A 76 -11.25 -2.83 -19.55
C VAL A 76 -12.74 -3.16 -19.67
N ARG A 77 -13.41 -3.45 -18.55
CA ARG A 77 -14.86 -3.71 -18.51
C ARG A 77 -15.70 -2.43 -18.43
N MET A 78 -15.07 -1.26 -18.50
CA MET A 78 -15.74 0.04 -18.32
C MET A 78 -16.51 0.14 -16.99
N GLN A 79 -16.09 -0.62 -15.97
CA GLN A 79 -16.67 -0.61 -14.61
C GLN A 79 -16.00 0.47 -13.74
N GLY A 80 -15.73 1.63 -14.35
CA GLY A 80 -15.24 2.80 -13.63
C GLY A 80 -16.33 3.38 -12.72
N LEU A 81 -15.92 4.29 -11.84
CA LEU A 81 -16.90 5.07 -11.07
C LEU A 81 -17.74 5.90 -12.04
N VAL A 82 -19.06 5.73 -11.99
CA VAL A 82 -19.98 6.58 -12.75
C VAL A 82 -19.92 7.97 -12.11
N GLY A 83 -19.61 8.99 -12.92
CA GLY A 83 -19.64 10.37 -12.44
C GLY A 83 -21.03 10.74 -11.91
N SER A 84 -21.10 11.68 -10.97
CA SER A 84 -22.39 12.25 -10.55
C SER A 84 -23.16 12.79 -11.77
N GLN A 85 -24.46 12.98 -11.61
CA GLN A 85 -25.28 13.53 -12.70
C GLN A 85 -24.72 14.88 -13.19
N GLU A 86 -24.22 15.74 -12.30
CA GLU A 86 -23.61 17.02 -12.69
C GLU A 86 -22.33 16.80 -13.50
N LEU A 87 -21.44 15.90 -13.07
CA LEU A 87 -20.21 15.58 -13.80
C LEU A 87 -20.51 15.00 -15.18
N ARG A 88 -21.55 14.16 -15.30
CA ARG A 88 -22.00 13.62 -16.59
C ARG A 88 -22.51 14.72 -17.51
N GLN A 89 -23.37 15.60 -17.01
CA GLN A 89 -23.91 16.73 -17.77
C GLN A 89 -22.80 17.68 -18.24
N HIS A 90 -21.85 18.00 -17.36
CA HIS A 90 -20.70 18.83 -17.71
C HIS A 90 -19.83 18.17 -18.78
N ALA A 91 -19.58 16.86 -18.68
CA ALA A 91 -18.82 16.12 -19.69
C ALA A 91 -19.52 16.10 -21.07
N VAL A 92 -20.85 15.99 -21.10
CA VAL A 92 -21.63 16.10 -22.34
C VAL A 92 -21.57 17.51 -22.92
N GLN A 93 -21.76 18.55 -22.09
CA GLN A 93 -21.64 19.95 -22.52
C GLN A 93 -20.25 20.30 -23.05
N ALA A 94 -19.20 19.71 -22.46
CA ALA A 94 -17.82 19.85 -22.90
C ALA A 94 -17.48 18.99 -24.14
N GLY A 95 -18.41 18.19 -24.65
CA GLY A 95 -18.21 17.31 -25.81
C GLY A 95 -17.31 16.09 -25.54
N LEU A 96 -17.08 15.75 -24.27
CA LEU A 96 -16.23 14.63 -23.84
C LEU A 96 -16.98 13.29 -23.81
N LEU A 97 -18.31 13.34 -23.69
CA LEU A 97 -19.19 12.18 -23.73
C LEU A 97 -20.35 12.43 -24.69
N GLN A 98 -20.74 11.40 -25.45
CA GLN A 98 -21.94 11.44 -26.27
C GLN A 98 -23.17 11.16 -25.40
N ASP A 99 -24.26 11.89 -25.66
CA ASP A 99 -25.53 11.71 -24.96
C ASP A 99 -26.27 10.53 -25.59
N TYR A 100 -26.00 9.33 -25.08
CA TYR A 100 -26.76 8.14 -25.43
C TYR A 100 -28.01 8.09 -24.55
N THR A 101 -29.08 8.72 -25.00
CA THR A 101 -30.46 8.51 -24.47
C THR A 101 -30.95 7.11 -24.75
#